data_AF-A0A9C7QFT4-F1
#
_entry.id   AF-A0A9C7QFT4-F1
#
_cell.length_a   1.000
_cell.length_b   1.000
_cell.length_c   1.000
_cell.angle_alpha   90.00
_cell.angle_beta   90.00
_cell.angle_gamma   90.00
#
_symmetry.space_group_name_H-M   'P 1'
#
loop_
_entity.id
_entity.type
_entity.pdbx_description
1 polymer ?
#
loop_
_entity_poly.entity_id
_entity_poly.type
_entity_poly.pdbx_seq_one_letter_code
_entity_poly.pdbx_strand_id
1 'polypeptide(L)'
;SMQIYTDMDVASAKATPEEQQGIPHHMMDFLDPAESFSVADWVRMAGKCANDILSRGKIPVICGGTGLYISSFVDNLQFDESECDYAFREEMRRFAEEHGAEALLEKLREVDPETAGELHANNMSRVIRALEVYRTTGHTIAESKRASRSAPSPYEFILLTLDFENRTQLHDRINRRVDLMIRNGLEQEARACFEQPERPTAAQAIGCKELYPYFRGERTLEECVEELKLRTRQYAKRQLTWFRRDSRFHRIVVRPGDGLAEVTRMASEIIDREL
;
A
#
# COMPACT_ATOMS: atom_id res chain seq x y z
N SER A 1 0.81 -1.79 -4.46
CA SER A 1 1.52 -0.59 -4.93
C SER A 1 2.83 -0.87 -5.66
N MET A 2 3.54 -1.98 -5.40
CA MET A 2 4.85 -2.25 -6.06
C MET A 2 4.77 -3.22 -7.25
N GLN A 3 3.85 -4.19 -7.24
CA GLN A 3 3.75 -5.21 -8.31
C GLN A 3 3.31 -4.64 -9.67
N ILE A 4 2.89 -3.38 -9.72
CA ILE A 4 2.56 -2.67 -10.97
C ILE A 4 3.80 -2.40 -11.84
N TYR A 5 4.99 -2.37 -11.23
CA TYR A 5 6.22 -1.98 -11.91
C TYR A 5 6.88 -3.16 -12.62
N THR A 6 7.40 -2.93 -13.83
CA THR A 6 7.97 -3.98 -14.67
C THR A 6 9.20 -4.64 -14.05
N ASP A 7 10.14 -3.84 -13.55
CA ASP A 7 11.44 -4.32 -13.07
C ASP A 7 11.46 -4.59 -11.55
N MET A 8 10.29 -4.93 -10.98
CA MET A 8 10.13 -5.17 -9.55
C MET A 8 9.42 -6.51 -9.30
N ASP A 9 10.16 -7.60 -9.42
CA ASP A 9 9.68 -8.97 -9.28
C ASP A 9 9.92 -9.52 -7.88
N VAL A 10 11.20 -9.65 -7.48
CA VAL A 10 11.58 -10.39 -6.27
C VAL A 10 11.26 -9.56 -5.03
N ALA A 11 11.63 -8.28 -5.02
CA ALA A 11 11.37 -7.34 -3.93
C ALA A 11 9.88 -7.15 -3.67
N SER A 12 9.05 -7.20 -4.72
CA SER A 12 7.61 -7.00 -4.61
C SER A 12 6.83 -8.31 -4.33
N ALA A 13 7.52 -9.45 -4.31
CA ALA A 13 6.92 -10.78 -4.32
C ALA A 13 5.85 -10.91 -5.42
N LYS A 14 6.19 -10.49 -6.63
CA LYS A 14 5.33 -10.60 -7.81
C LYS A 14 5.07 -12.09 -8.09
N ALA A 15 3.82 -12.44 -8.36
CA ALA A 15 3.45 -13.84 -8.60
C ALA A 15 4.05 -14.31 -9.93
N THR A 16 4.74 -15.44 -9.93
CA THR A 16 5.32 -16.00 -11.17
C THR A 16 4.23 -16.61 -12.06
N PRO A 17 4.48 -16.82 -13.36
CA PRO A 17 3.52 -17.51 -14.24
C PRO A 17 3.09 -18.89 -13.72
N GLU A 18 3.99 -19.62 -13.07
CA GLU A 18 3.71 -20.92 -12.45
C GLU A 18 2.78 -20.78 -11.24
N GLU A 19 2.98 -19.75 -10.41
CA GLU A 19 2.12 -19.46 -9.26
C GLU A 19 0.74 -18.94 -9.67
N GLN A 20 0.66 -18.23 -10.80
CA GLN A 20 -0.60 -17.74 -11.37
C GLN A 20 -1.49 -18.87 -11.88
N GLN A 21 -0.92 -20.04 -12.23
CA GLN A 21 -1.66 -21.22 -12.68
C GLN A 21 -2.66 -20.93 -13.82
N GLY A 22 -2.30 -19.98 -14.70
CA GLY A 22 -3.14 -19.56 -15.82
C GLY A 22 -4.30 -18.61 -15.45
N ILE A 23 -4.43 -18.19 -14.20
CA ILE A 23 -5.39 -17.17 -13.77
C ILE A 23 -4.85 -15.78 -14.12
N PRO A 24 -5.57 -14.98 -14.93
CA PRO A 24 -5.11 -13.65 -15.31
C PRO A 24 -5.00 -12.73 -14.09
N HIS A 25 -3.78 -12.24 -13.81
CA HIS A 25 -3.54 -11.20 -12.82
C HIS A 25 -3.51 -9.83 -13.51
N HIS A 26 -4.47 -8.97 -13.17
CA HIS A 26 -4.52 -7.59 -13.67
C HIS A 26 -3.65 -6.66 -12.82
N MET A 27 -3.33 -5.47 -13.36
CA MET A 27 -2.57 -4.43 -12.65
C MET A 27 -1.23 -4.91 -12.09
N MET A 28 -0.51 -5.68 -12.89
CA MET A 28 0.81 -6.20 -12.59
C MET A 28 1.70 -5.92 -13.81
N ASP A 29 2.97 -5.59 -13.56
CA ASP A 29 3.99 -5.58 -14.62
C ASP A 29 3.71 -4.66 -15.83
N PHE A 30 3.20 -3.44 -15.61
CA PHE A 30 2.78 -2.55 -16.70
C PHE A 30 3.33 -1.12 -16.63
N LEU A 31 3.91 -0.70 -15.52
CA LEU A 31 4.36 0.67 -15.29
C LEU A 31 5.88 0.75 -15.19
N ASP A 32 6.49 1.75 -15.82
CA ASP A 32 7.92 2.00 -15.64
C ASP A 32 8.20 2.42 -14.17
N PRO A 33 9.22 1.85 -13.50
CA PRO A 33 9.66 2.27 -12.16
C PRO A 33 9.93 3.78 -11.96
N ALA A 34 10.20 4.53 -13.04
CA ALA A 34 10.37 5.98 -13.03
C ALA A 34 9.04 6.75 -12.98
N GLU A 35 7.93 6.12 -13.38
CA GLU A 35 6.62 6.72 -13.35
C GLU A 35 6.00 6.67 -11.96
N SER A 36 5.28 7.73 -11.59
CA SER A 36 4.54 7.78 -10.34
C SER A 36 3.17 7.13 -10.49
N PHE A 37 2.74 6.35 -9.50
CA PHE A 37 1.38 5.81 -9.44
C PHE A 37 0.69 6.19 -8.15
N SER A 38 -0.45 6.87 -8.26
CA SER A 38 -1.21 7.32 -7.10
C SER A 38 -2.31 6.33 -6.70
N VAL A 39 -2.89 6.53 -5.51
CA VAL A 39 -4.10 5.80 -5.11
C VAL A 39 -5.30 6.13 -6.01
N ALA A 40 -5.36 7.36 -6.56
CA ALA A 40 -6.42 7.76 -7.48
C ALA A 40 -6.32 6.98 -8.80
N ASP A 41 -5.11 6.84 -9.34
CA ASP A 41 -4.86 6.03 -10.53
C ASP A 41 -5.19 4.57 -10.30
N TRP A 42 -4.82 4.06 -9.11
CA TRP A 42 -5.15 2.70 -8.73
C TRP A 42 -6.66 2.45 -8.65
N VAL A 43 -7.43 3.32 -7.99
CA VAL A 43 -8.90 3.19 -7.87
C VAL A 43 -9.55 3.23 -9.25
N ARG A 44 -9.13 4.17 -10.12
CA ARG A 44 -9.63 4.29 -11.49
C ARG A 44 -9.37 3.03 -12.31
N MET A 45 -8.14 2.51 -12.26
CA MET A 45 -7.75 1.33 -13.02
C MET A 45 -8.36 0.04 -12.46
N ALA A 46 -8.43 -0.10 -11.12
CA ALA A 46 -9.11 -1.21 -10.46
C ALA A 46 -10.60 -1.25 -10.83
N GLY A 47 -11.26 -0.10 -10.90
CA GLY A 47 -12.64 0.00 -11.36
C GLY A 47 -12.82 -0.43 -12.83
N LYS A 48 -11.90 -0.04 -13.72
CA LYS A 48 -11.90 -0.53 -15.11
C LYS A 48 -11.76 -2.04 -15.18
N CYS A 49 -10.80 -2.62 -14.44
CA CYS A 49 -10.61 -4.07 -14.38
C CYS A 49 -11.83 -4.79 -13.79
N ALA A 50 -12.41 -4.28 -12.70
CA ALA A 50 -13.58 -4.86 -12.08
C ALA A 50 -14.77 -4.89 -13.05
N ASN A 51 -15.07 -3.77 -13.72
CA ASN A 51 -16.16 -3.68 -14.71
C ASN A 51 -15.93 -4.62 -15.90
N ASP A 52 -14.69 -4.69 -16.40
CA ASP A 52 -14.31 -5.60 -17.47
C ASP A 52 -14.51 -7.07 -17.08
N ILE A 53 -14.11 -7.47 -15.86
CA ILE A 53 -14.32 -8.83 -15.34
C ILE A 53 -15.82 -9.13 -15.16
N LEU A 54 -16.58 -8.20 -14.57
CA LEU A 54 -18.03 -8.33 -14.38
C LEU A 54 -18.76 -8.46 -15.71
N SER A 55 -18.36 -7.71 -16.74
CA SER A 55 -18.97 -7.76 -18.08
C SER A 55 -18.86 -9.15 -18.74
N ARG A 56 -17.91 -9.98 -18.28
CA ARG A 56 -17.74 -11.38 -18.72
C ARG A 56 -18.48 -12.40 -17.84
N GLY A 57 -19.32 -11.94 -16.90
CA GLY A 57 -20.03 -12.79 -15.95
C GLY A 57 -19.11 -13.46 -14.92
N LYS A 58 -17.94 -12.86 -14.63
CA LYS A 58 -16.98 -13.36 -13.64
C LYS A 58 -16.96 -12.46 -12.40
N ILE A 59 -16.48 -13.01 -11.29
CA ILE A 59 -16.33 -12.28 -10.02
C ILE A 59 -14.92 -11.67 -9.95
N PRO A 60 -14.79 -10.33 -9.83
CA PRO A 60 -13.49 -9.71 -9.58
C PRO A 60 -12.95 -10.06 -8.19
N VAL A 61 -11.71 -10.51 -8.12
CA VAL A 61 -11.00 -10.74 -6.84
C VAL A 61 -9.85 -9.76 -6.74
N ILE A 62 -9.93 -8.85 -5.76
CA ILE A 62 -8.85 -7.90 -5.47
C ILE A 62 -7.94 -8.52 -4.41
N CYS A 63 -6.73 -8.89 -4.81
CA CYS A 63 -5.71 -9.43 -3.91
C CYS A 63 -4.63 -8.38 -3.62
N GLY A 64 -4.34 -8.13 -2.35
CA GLY A 64 -3.30 -7.19 -1.95
C GLY A 64 -3.37 -6.82 -0.48
N GLY A 65 -2.46 -5.94 -0.04
CA GLY A 65 -2.37 -5.53 1.37
C GLY A 65 -2.14 -4.04 1.59
N THR A 66 -2.23 -3.21 0.56
CA THR A 66 -2.08 -1.76 0.71
C THR A 66 -3.39 -1.17 1.24
N GLY A 67 -3.52 -1.09 2.57
CA GLY A 67 -4.77 -0.71 3.24
C GLY A 67 -5.43 0.56 2.70
N LEU A 68 -4.66 1.62 2.45
CA LEU A 68 -5.14 2.86 1.84
C LEU A 68 -5.84 2.60 0.49
N TYR A 69 -5.25 1.79 -0.38
CA TYR A 69 -5.78 1.55 -1.72
C TYR A 69 -7.10 0.77 -1.65
N ILE A 70 -7.14 -0.29 -0.82
CA ILE A 70 -8.34 -1.09 -0.61
C ILE A 70 -9.46 -0.24 -0.02
N SER A 71 -9.20 0.51 1.06
CA SER A 71 -10.23 1.39 1.65
C SER A 71 -10.70 2.46 0.67
N SER A 72 -9.80 3.05 -0.12
CA SER A 72 -10.18 4.06 -1.10
C SER A 72 -11.12 3.53 -2.17
N PHE A 73 -10.96 2.29 -2.59
CA PHE A 73 -11.84 1.65 -3.57
C PHE A 73 -13.16 1.20 -2.95
N VAL A 74 -13.12 0.58 -1.77
CA VAL A 74 -14.30 0.12 -1.05
C VAL A 74 -15.20 1.29 -0.64
N ASP A 75 -14.61 2.37 -0.13
CA ASP A 75 -15.32 3.57 0.33
C ASP A 75 -15.69 4.51 -0.83
N ASN A 76 -15.41 4.11 -2.07
CA ASN A 76 -15.67 4.90 -3.29
C ASN A 76 -15.15 6.34 -3.17
N LEU A 77 -13.92 6.49 -2.65
CA LEU A 77 -13.33 7.80 -2.45
C LEU A 77 -13.17 8.50 -3.79
N GLN A 78 -13.79 9.66 -3.91
CA GLN A 78 -13.61 10.55 -5.03
C GLN A 78 -12.31 11.31 -4.82
N PHE A 79 -11.44 11.24 -5.82
CA PHE A 79 -10.20 11.98 -5.83
C PHE A 79 -10.36 13.15 -6.77
N ASP A 80 -10.09 14.34 -6.27
CA ASP A 80 -9.98 15.51 -7.12
C ASP A 80 -8.76 15.34 -8.04
N GLU A 81 -8.90 15.74 -9.31
CA GLU A 81 -7.79 15.80 -10.28
C GLU A 81 -6.82 16.97 -9.97
N SER A 82 -6.64 17.31 -8.69
CA SER A 82 -5.71 18.34 -8.25
C SER A 82 -4.29 17.94 -8.69
N GLU A 83 -3.67 18.72 -9.57
CA GLU A 83 -2.25 18.57 -9.85
C GLU A 83 -1.42 18.81 -8.58
N CYS A 84 -0.25 18.16 -8.49
CA CYS A 84 0.66 18.41 -7.38
C CYS A 84 1.28 19.80 -7.53
N ASP A 85 1.03 20.70 -6.58
CA ASP A 85 1.65 22.01 -6.54
C ASP A 85 3.00 21.90 -5.81
N TYR A 86 4.03 21.52 -6.57
CA TYR A 86 5.38 21.32 -6.04
C TYR A 86 5.95 22.60 -5.40
N ALA A 87 5.62 23.77 -5.93
CA ALA A 87 6.07 25.04 -5.37
C ALA A 87 5.45 25.27 -3.98
N PHE A 88 4.14 25.02 -3.85
CA PHE A 88 3.46 25.10 -2.56
C PHE A 88 3.96 24.07 -1.56
N ARG A 89 4.22 22.83 -1.98
CA ARG A 89 4.79 21.80 -1.10
C ARG A 89 6.13 22.23 -0.53
N GLU A 90 6.99 22.81 -1.36
CA GLU A 90 8.30 23.30 -0.95
C GLU A 90 8.18 24.52 -0.02
N GLU A 91 7.25 25.43 -0.31
CA GLU A 91 6.90 26.55 0.58
C GLU A 91 6.49 26.05 1.97
N MET A 92 5.59 25.05 2.05
CA MET A 92 5.14 24.50 3.33
C MET A 92 6.20 23.70 4.07
N ARG A 93 7.14 23.06 3.34
CA ARG A 93 8.31 22.42 3.96
C ARG A 93 9.20 23.46 4.63
N ARG A 94 9.55 24.53 3.92
CA ARG A 94 10.35 25.64 4.48
C ARG A 94 9.66 26.29 5.66
N PHE A 95 8.35 26.48 5.58
CA PHE A 95 7.56 26.98 6.70
C PHE A 95 7.71 26.09 7.95
N ALA A 96 7.61 24.76 7.79
CA ALA A 96 7.78 23.81 8.89
C ALA A 96 9.22 23.73 9.41
N GLU A 97 10.22 23.96 8.56
CA GLU A 97 11.63 24.04 8.98
C GLU A 97 11.90 25.29 9.83
N GLU A 98 11.29 26.42 9.48
CA GLU A 98 11.47 27.69 10.18
C GLU A 98 10.61 27.80 11.47
N HIS A 99 9.36 27.33 11.43
CA HIS A 99 8.37 27.54 12.49
C HIS A 99 8.02 26.25 13.27
N GLY A 100 8.48 25.09 12.80
CA GLY A 100 8.20 23.79 13.39
C GLY A 100 6.94 23.10 12.83
N ALA A 101 6.89 21.77 12.98
CA ALA A 101 5.81 20.94 12.46
C ALA A 101 4.45 21.21 13.13
N GLU A 102 4.43 21.62 14.40
CA GLU A 102 3.19 22.00 15.09
C GLU A 102 2.57 23.27 14.51
N ALA A 103 3.38 24.27 14.15
CA ALA A 103 2.88 25.48 13.49
C ALA A 103 2.22 25.16 12.13
N LEU A 104 2.78 24.18 11.39
CA LEU A 104 2.18 23.71 10.15
C LEU A 104 0.85 22.98 10.40
N LEU A 105 0.75 22.18 11.47
CA LEU A 105 -0.50 21.53 11.85
C LEU A 105 -1.57 22.54 12.28
N GLU A 106 -1.18 23.63 12.95
CA GLU A 106 -2.10 24.72 13.31
C GLU A 106 -2.64 25.43 12.05
N LYS A 107 -1.80 25.68 11.04
CA LYS A 107 -2.27 26.17 9.73
C LYS A 107 -3.33 25.25 9.11
N LEU A 108 -3.16 23.92 9.22
CA LEU A 108 -4.18 22.99 8.77
C LEU A 108 -5.45 23.08 9.62
N ARG A 109 -5.32 23.26 10.94
CA ARG A 109 -6.46 23.37 11.85
C ARG A 109 -7.34 24.58 11.57
N GLU A 110 -6.77 25.68 11.07
CA GLU A 110 -7.51 26.87 10.64
C GLU A 110 -8.47 26.59 9.47
N VAL A 111 -8.12 25.65 8.58
CA VAL A 111 -8.90 25.36 7.35
C VAL A 111 -9.67 24.05 7.42
N ASP A 112 -9.09 23.01 8.03
CA ASP A 112 -9.63 21.65 8.16
C ASP A 112 -9.37 21.11 9.58
N PRO A 113 -10.15 21.58 10.59
CA PRO A 113 -9.95 21.19 11.98
C PRO A 113 -10.20 19.69 12.23
N GLU A 114 -11.04 19.05 11.42
CA GLU A 114 -11.33 17.62 11.53
C GLU A 114 -10.14 16.78 11.10
N THR A 115 -9.57 17.04 9.90
CA THR A 115 -8.36 16.35 9.46
C THR A 115 -7.17 16.68 10.37
N ALA A 116 -7.04 17.92 10.85
CA ALA A 116 -6.00 18.30 11.81
C ALA A 116 -6.11 17.55 13.15
N GLY A 117 -7.33 17.19 13.59
CA GLY A 117 -7.55 16.38 14.79
C GLY A 117 -7.14 14.91 14.64
N GLU A 118 -7.14 14.39 13.42
CA GLU A 118 -6.72 13.00 13.12
C GLU A 118 -5.20 12.86 12.88
N LEU A 119 -4.53 13.95 12.49
CA LEU A 119 -3.12 13.95 12.11
C LEU A 119 -2.21 14.32 13.28
N HIS A 120 -1.03 13.71 13.29
CA HIS A 120 0.07 14.08 14.19
C HIS A 120 1.03 15.03 13.45
N ALA A 121 1.56 16.05 14.12
CA ALA A 121 2.45 17.07 13.51
C ALA A 121 3.66 16.47 12.77
N ASN A 122 4.28 15.44 13.35
CA ASN A 122 5.36 14.66 12.73
C ASN A 122 5.01 14.03 11.36
N ASN A 123 3.73 13.94 10.99
CA ASN A 123 3.29 13.45 9.69
C ASN A 123 3.18 14.59 8.66
N MET A 124 4.25 15.36 8.52
CA MET A 124 4.30 16.59 7.73
C MET A 124 3.78 16.40 6.30
N SER A 125 4.13 15.28 5.64
CA SER A 125 3.68 15.02 4.26
C SER A 125 2.15 14.96 4.13
N ARG A 126 1.45 14.43 5.14
CA ARG A 126 -0.02 14.41 5.16
C ARG A 126 -0.61 15.78 5.46
N VAL A 127 0.02 16.55 6.35
CA VAL A 127 -0.41 17.91 6.67
C VAL A 127 -0.28 18.81 5.44
N ILE A 128 0.89 18.77 4.77
CA ILE A 128 1.13 19.50 3.52
C ILE A 128 0.13 19.08 2.43
N ARG A 129 -0.15 17.78 2.28
CA ARG A 129 -1.12 17.32 1.28
C ARG A 129 -2.54 17.83 1.57
N ALA A 130 -2.96 17.87 2.83
CA ALA A 130 -4.28 18.38 3.20
C ALA A 130 -4.41 19.88 2.90
N LEU A 131 -3.36 20.66 3.23
CA LEU A 131 -3.27 22.08 2.87
C LEU A 131 -3.25 22.30 1.35
N GLU A 132 -2.51 21.47 0.62
CA GLU A 132 -2.40 21.55 -0.85
C GLU A 132 -3.75 21.28 -1.52
N VAL A 133 -4.48 20.27 -1.05
CA VAL A 133 -5.82 19.95 -1.56
C VAL A 133 -6.75 21.14 -1.32
N TYR A 134 -6.81 21.68 -0.09
CA TYR A 134 -7.64 22.86 0.19
C TYR A 134 -7.27 24.07 -0.68
N ARG A 135 -5.97 24.34 -0.89
CA ARG A 135 -5.50 25.44 -1.74
C ARG A 135 -5.90 25.27 -3.21
N THR A 136 -5.81 24.04 -3.73
CA THR A 136 -6.03 23.76 -5.16
C THR A 136 -7.50 23.59 -5.51
N THR A 137 -8.30 22.97 -4.63
CA THR A 137 -9.70 22.64 -4.90
C THR A 137 -10.69 23.57 -4.19
N GLY A 138 -10.25 24.27 -3.14
CA GLY A 138 -11.13 25.00 -2.22
C GLY A 138 -11.90 24.10 -1.25
N HIS A 139 -11.73 22.77 -1.34
CA HIS A 139 -12.37 21.79 -0.49
C HIS A 139 -11.37 21.10 0.43
N THR A 140 -11.77 20.90 1.68
CA THR A 140 -10.98 20.22 2.70
C THR A 140 -10.99 18.70 2.51
N ILE A 141 -10.02 17.98 3.07
CA ILE A 141 -9.99 16.51 3.02
C ILE A 141 -11.21 15.93 3.73
N ALA A 142 -11.63 16.54 4.84
CA ALA A 142 -12.82 16.14 5.57
C ALA A 142 -14.10 16.30 4.74
N GLU A 143 -14.24 17.39 3.98
CA GLU A 143 -15.35 17.59 3.05
C GLU A 143 -15.36 16.54 1.94
N SER A 144 -14.23 16.29 1.28
CA SER A 144 -14.15 15.28 0.22
C SER A 144 -14.46 13.87 0.74
N LYS A 145 -14.02 13.53 1.96
CA LYS A 145 -14.41 12.27 2.63
C LYS A 145 -15.93 12.18 2.87
N ARG A 146 -16.57 13.26 3.36
CA ARG A 146 -18.02 13.30 3.56
C ARG A 146 -18.78 13.17 2.24
N ALA A 147 -18.35 13.90 1.21
CA ALA A 147 -18.95 13.84 -0.12
C ALA A 147 -18.83 12.43 -0.71
N SER A 148 -17.67 11.80 -0.58
CA SER A 148 -17.47 10.42 -1.05
C SER A 148 -18.41 9.42 -0.38
N ARG A 149 -18.68 9.57 0.93
CA ARG A 149 -19.65 8.72 1.64
C ARG A 149 -21.10 8.91 1.18
N SER A 150 -21.42 10.01 0.50
CA SER A 150 -22.75 10.22 -0.07
C SER A 150 -22.97 9.49 -1.39
N ALA A 151 -21.89 9.07 -2.06
CA ALA A 151 -21.93 8.27 -3.27
C ALA A 151 -21.59 6.80 -2.92
N PRO A 152 -22.59 5.91 -2.76
CA PRO A 152 -22.32 4.52 -2.42
C PRO A 152 -21.43 3.87 -3.47
N SER A 153 -20.63 2.89 -3.05
CA SER A 153 -19.83 2.11 -3.99
C SER A 153 -20.72 1.41 -5.01
N PRO A 154 -20.33 1.37 -6.30
CA PRO A 154 -21.09 0.64 -7.31
C PRO A 154 -20.95 -0.89 -7.18
N TYR A 155 -20.20 -1.37 -6.18
CA TYR A 155 -19.95 -2.78 -5.93
C TYR A 155 -20.41 -3.19 -4.53
N GLU A 156 -20.84 -4.44 -4.42
CA GLU A 156 -20.97 -5.14 -3.16
C GLU A 156 -19.67 -5.91 -2.88
N PHE A 157 -19.19 -5.86 -1.65
CA PHE A 157 -17.90 -6.44 -1.27
C PHE A 157 -18.05 -7.47 -0.18
N ILE A 158 -17.36 -8.60 -0.38
CA ILE A 158 -17.01 -9.52 0.71
C ILE A 158 -15.54 -9.28 1.03
N LEU A 159 -15.28 -8.68 2.19
CA LEU A 159 -13.93 -8.28 2.59
C LEU A 159 -13.32 -9.36 3.48
N LEU A 160 -12.25 -9.99 2.99
CA LEU A 160 -11.53 -11.03 3.71
C LEU A 160 -10.13 -10.56 4.10
N THR A 161 -9.71 -10.90 5.32
CA THR A 161 -8.32 -10.73 5.76
C THR A 161 -7.76 -12.02 6.31
N LEU A 162 -6.49 -12.30 5.99
CA LEU A 162 -5.73 -13.36 6.64
C LEU A 162 -4.99 -12.78 7.84
N ASP A 163 -5.18 -13.41 9.00
CA ASP A 163 -4.43 -13.13 10.22
C ASP A 163 -3.85 -14.45 10.74
N PHE A 164 -2.89 -14.38 11.64
CA PHE A 164 -2.28 -15.57 12.24
C PHE A 164 -2.61 -15.61 13.72
N GLU A 165 -3.00 -16.78 14.22
CA GLU A 165 -3.24 -17.00 15.65
C GLU A 165 -1.99 -16.65 16.45
N ASN A 166 -0.83 -17.08 15.95
CA ASN A 166 0.46 -16.79 16.54
C ASN A 166 1.29 -15.83 15.65
N ARG A 167 1.67 -14.68 16.22
CA ARG A 167 2.54 -13.70 15.55
C ARG A 167 3.91 -14.28 15.15
N THR A 168 4.42 -15.24 15.89
CA THR A 168 5.68 -15.92 15.59
C THR A 168 5.57 -16.67 14.26
N GLN A 169 4.44 -17.30 13.97
CA GLN A 169 4.21 -17.99 12.69
C GLN A 169 4.32 -17.02 11.50
N LEU A 170 3.72 -15.82 11.62
CA LEU A 170 3.85 -14.77 10.60
C LEU A 170 5.30 -14.30 10.46
N HIS A 171 5.99 -14.05 11.58
CA HIS A 171 7.38 -13.60 11.55
C HIS A 171 8.32 -14.64 10.92
N ASP A 172 8.15 -15.92 11.23
CA ASP A 172 8.96 -17.01 10.66
C ASP A 172 8.74 -17.14 9.16
N ARG A 173 7.49 -17.01 8.69
CA ARG A 173 7.18 -16.98 7.26
C ARG A 173 7.81 -15.78 6.56
N ILE A 174 7.76 -14.60 7.18
CA ILE A 174 8.42 -13.40 6.66
C ILE A 174 9.93 -13.60 6.55
N ASN A 175 10.57 -14.10 7.61
CA ASN A 175 12.01 -14.33 7.62
C ASN A 175 12.43 -15.31 6.53
N ARG A 176 11.74 -16.45 6.45
CA ARG A 176 11.99 -17.47 5.42
C ARG A 176 11.78 -16.90 4.01
N ARG A 177 10.76 -16.07 3.80
CA ARG A 177 10.50 -15.43 2.52
C ARG A 177 11.64 -14.49 2.12
N VAL A 178 12.16 -13.70 3.06
CA VAL A 178 13.32 -12.83 2.77
C VAL A 178 14.55 -13.66 2.41
N ASP A 179 14.80 -14.77 3.13
CA ASP A 179 15.91 -15.67 2.80
C ASP A 179 15.76 -16.26 1.38
N LEU A 180 14.53 -16.60 0.97
CA LEU A 180 14.23 -17.06 -0.38
C LEU A 180 14.41 -15.95 -1.42
N MET A 181 13.98 -14.72 -1.12
CA MET A 181 14.18 -13.56 -2.01
C MET A 181 15.67 -13.34 -2.31
N ILE A 182 16.54 -13.41 -1.29
CA ILE A 182 17.99 -13.28 -1.48
C ILE A 182 18.52 -14.38 -2.41
N ARG A 183 18.10 -15.64 -2.22
CA ARG A 183 18.50 -16.75 -3.11
C ARG A 183 17.96 -16.60 -4.54
N ASN A 184 16.81 -15.95 -4.69
CA ASN A 184 16.13 -15.75 -5.97
C ASN A 184 16.55 -14.46 -6.68
N GLY A 185 17.59 -13.78 -6.20
CA GLY A 185 18.20 -12.66 -6.94
C GLY A 185 17.78 -11.26 -6.47
N LEU A 186 17.25 -11.12 -5.24
CA LEU A 186 16.91 -9.81 -4.68
C LEU A 186 18.10 -8.84 -4.66
N GLU A 187 19.32 -9.34 -4.44
CA GLU A 187 20.50 -8.48 -4.45
C GLU A 187 20.73 -7.82 -5.82
N GLN A 188 20.60 -8.60 -6.90
CA GLN A 188 20.78 -8.13 -8.27
C GLN A 188 19.71 -7.10 -8.63
N GLU A 189 18.45 -7.38 -8.30
CA GLU A 189 17.33 -6.47 -8.51
C GLU A 189 17.50 -5.16 -7.72
N ALA A 190 17.91 -5.26 -6.45
CA ALA A 190 18.17 -4.09 -5.62
C ALA A 190 19.37 -3.28 -6.12
N ARG A 191 20.39 -3.93 -6.68
CA ARG A 191 21.54 -3.26 -7.31
C ARG A 191 21.12 -2.49 -8.54
N ALA A 192 20.28 -3.06 -9.40
CA ALA A 192 19.73 -2.36 -10.55
C ALA A 192 18.92 -1.12 -10.13
N CYS A 193 18.13 -1.23 -9.05
CA CYS A 193 17.43 -0.08 -8.46
C CYS A 193 18.40 0.99 -7.90
N PHE A 194 19.51 0.57 -7.30
CA PHE A 194 20.52 1.47 -6.73
C PHE A 194 21.26 2.27 -7.79
N GLU A 195 21.52 1.67 -8.95
CA GLU A 195 22.24 2.30 -10.07
C GLU A 195 21.36 3.29 -10.87
N GLN A 196 20.04 3.32 -10.62
CA GLN A 196 19.06 4.16 -11.32
C GLN A 196 18.27 5.04 -10.33
N PRO A 197 18.92 6.04 -9.70
CA PRO A 197 18.32 6.88 -8.67
C PRO A 197 17.13 7.73 -9.15
N GLU A 198 16.98 7.91 -10.47
CA GLU A 198 15.85 8.56 -11.13
C GLU A 198 14.52 7.80 -11.02
N ARG A 199 14.51 6.62 -10.36
CA ARG A 199 13.31 5.79 -10.10
C ARG A 199 12.83 5.95 -8.64
N PRO A 200 12.17 7.07 -8.28
CA PRO A 200 11.96 7.45 -6.88
C PRO A 200 11.06 6.47 -6.12
N THR A 201 10.08 5.83 -6.78
CA THR A 201 9.14 4.92 -6.10
C THR A 201 9.75 3.54 -5.87
N ALA A 202 10.38 2.96 -6.90
CA ALA A 202 11.09 1.70 -6.79
C ALA A 202 12.25 1.79 -5.80
N ALA A 203 12.97 2.92 -5.80
CA ALA A 203 14.07 3.14 -4.87
C ALA A 203 13.67 3.17 -3.39
N GLN A 204 12.38 3.38 -3.09
CA GLN A 204 11.85 3.41 -1.72
C GLN A 204 11.16 2.09 -1.30
N ALA A 205 11.11 1.10 -2.20
CA ALA A 205 10.54 -0.21 -1.93
C ALA A 205 11.27 -0.90 -0.76
N ILE A 206 10.51 -1.53 0.12
CA ILE A 206 11.08 -2.48 1.10
C ILE A 206 11.62 -3.66 0.29
N GLY A 207 12.88 -4.02 0.49
CA GLY A 207 13.61 -5.03 -0.29
C GLY A 207 14.80 -4.43 -1.02
N CYS A 208 14.63 -3.24 -1.60
CA CYS A 208 15.70 -2.55 -2.34
C CYS A 208 16.52 -1.66 -1.41
N LYS A 209 15.88 -0.70 -0.75
CA LYS A 209 16.58 0.34 0.02
C LYS A 209 17.37 -0.19 1.21
N GLU A 210 16.92 -1.30 1.80
CA GLU A 210 17.62 -1.93 2.92
C GLU A 210 18.98 -2.49 2.51
N LEU A 211 19.21 -2.79 1.22
CA LEU A 211 20.49 -3.28 0.69
C LEU A 211 21.44 -2.15 0.24
N TYR A 212 20.99 -0.90 0.17
CA TYR A 212 21.84 0.22 -0.27
C TYR A 212 23.06 0.49 0.60
N PRO A 213 23.02 0.34 1.95
CA PRO A 213 24.22 0.45 2.77
C PRO A 213 25.29 -0.60 2.42
N TYR A 214 24.87 -1.82 2.02
CA TYR A 214 25.81 -2.85 1.55
C TYR A 214 26.48 -2.43 0.23
N PHE A 215 25.73 -1.88 -0.72
CA PHE A 215 26.30 -1.40 -1.98
C PHE A 215 27.25 -0.20 -1.82
N ARG A 216 27.09 0.57 -0.74
CA ARG A 216 28.00 1.66 -0.36
C ARG A 216 29.20 1.21 0.48
N GLY A 217 29.29 -0.07 0.85
CA GLY A 217 30.34 -0.61 1.72
C GLY A 217 30.22 -0.19 3.19
N GLU A 218 29.04 0.27 3.62
CA GLU A 218 28.79 0.78 4.98
C GLU A 218 28.39 -0.33 5.97
N ARG A 219 27.86 -1.45 5.47
CA ARG A 219 27.37 -2.61 6.24
C ARG A 219 27.59 -3.91 5.48
N THR A 220 27.58 -5.04 6.18
CA THR A 220 27.60 -6.35 5.52
C THR A 220 26.24 -6.70 4.91
N LEU A 221 26.22 -7.68 3.99
CA LEU A 221 24.99 -8.17 3.39
C LEU A 221 24.06 -8.77 4.47
N GLU A 222 24.63 -9.52 5.42
CA GLU A 222 23.90 -10.16 6.51
C GLU A 222 23.19 -9.12 7.40
N GLU A 223 23.86 -8.03 7.75
CA GLU A 223 23.27 -6.93 8.52
C GLU A 223 22.10 -6.29 7.78
N CYS A 224 22.23 -6.09 6.48
CA CYS A 224 21.18 -5.51 5.64
C CYS A 224 19.98 -6.47 5.49
N VAL A 225 20.23 -7.78 5.39
CA VAL A 225 19.18 -8.81 5.33
C VAL A 225 18.40 -8.88 6.65
N GLU A 226 19.06 -8.80 7.81
CA GLU A 226 18.36 -8.77 9.09
C GLU A 226 17.51 -7.51 9.28
N GLU A 227 18.01 -6.36 8.80
CA GLU A 227 17.22 -5.12 8.74
C GLU A 227 16.00 -5.28 7.82
N LEU A 228 16.17 -5.89 6.64
CA LEU A 228 15.06 -6.17 5.72
C LEU A 228 13.99 -7.06 6.36
N LYS A 229 14.39 -8.11 7.08
CA LYS A 229 13.46 -8.95 7.84
C LYS A 229 12.70 -8.11 8.88
N LEU A 230 13.40 -7.27 9.63
CA LEU A 230 12.78 -6.37 10.62
C LEU A 230 11.77 -5.41 9.99
N ARG A 231 12.16 -4.71 8.91
CA ARG A 231 11.30 -3.75 8.20
C ARG A 231 10.07 -4.42 7.61
N THR A 232 10.22 -5.62 7.07
CA THR A 232 9.11 -6.41 6.54
C THR A 232 8.12 -6.81 7.65
N ARG A 233 8.61 -7.24 8.83
CA ARG A 233 7.74 -7.53 10.00
C ARG A 233 7.00 -6.28 10.48
N GLN A 234 7.68 -5.13 10.54
CA GLN A 234 7.05 -3.86 10.90
C GLN A 234 5.98 -3.44 9.89
N TYR A 235 6.23 -3.64 8.60
CA TYR A 235 5.25 -3.38 7.54
C TYR A 235 4.03 -4.29 7.66
N ALA A 236 4.22 -5.60 7.82
CA ALA A 236 3.11 -6.55 8.05
C ALA A 236 2.27 -6.18 9.29
N LYS A 237 2.93 -5.77 10.40
CA LYS A 237 2.23 -5.26 11.58
C LYS A 237 1.36 -4.04 11.25
N ARG A 238 1.87 -3.08 10.47
CA ARG A 238 1.09 -1.89 10.06
C ARG A 238 -0.12 -2.27 9.22
N GLN A 239 0.03 -3.22 8.30
CA GLN A 239 -1.08 -3.72 7.48
C GLN A 239 -2.16 -4.36 8.34
N LEU A 240 -1.78 -5.27 9.25
CA LEU A 240 -2.74 -5.90 10.17
C LEU A 240 -3.43 -4.87 11.07
N THR A 241 -2.70 -3.89 11.60
CA THR A 241 -3.30 -2.80 12.38
C THR A 241 -4.32 -2.01 11.56
N TRP A 242 -4.08 -1.79 10.26
CA TRP A 242 -5.01 -1.10 9.38
C TRP A 242 -6.30 -1.90 9.23
N PHE A 243 -6.20 -3.15 8.80
CA PHE A 243 -7.39 -3.97 8.52
C PHE A 243 -8.18 -4.34 9.78
N ARG A 244 -7.52 -4.52 10.93
CA ARG A 244 -8.22 -4.79 12.21
C ARG A 244 -9.07 -3.63 12.71
N ARG A 245 -8.88 -2.41 12.20
CA ARG A 245 -9.71 -1.25 12.57
C ARG A 245 -11.03 -1.21 11.80
N ASP A 246 -11.12 -1.93 10.70
CA ASP A 246 -12.31 -1.95 9.83
C ASP A 246 -13.11 -3.23 10.10
N SER A 247 -14.25 -3.09 10.77
CA SER A 247 -15.10 -4.20 11.17
C SER A 247 -15.81 -4.88 10.00
N ARG A 248 -15.74 -4.32 8.79
CA ARG A 248 -16.30 -4.95 7.57
C ARG A 248 -15.47 -6.14 7.11
N PHE A 249 -14.20 -6.25 7.54
CA PHE A 249 -13.36 -7.38 7.18
C PHE A 249 -13.67 -8.61 8.03
N HIS A 250 -14.06 -9.69 7.37
CA HIS A 250 -14.09 -11.01 7.98
C HIS A 250 -12.67 -11.54 8.09
N ARG A 251 -12.28 -11.87 9.33
CA ARG A 251 -10.92 -12.32 9.62
C ARG A 251 -10.84 -13.84 9.62
N ILE A 252 -10.01 -14.37 8.74
CA ILE A 252 -9.62 -15.78 8.70
C ILE A 252 -8.32 -15.92 9.50
N VAL A 253 -8.41 -16.57 10.65
CA VAL A 253 -7.26 -16.77 11.55
C VAL A 253 -6.61 -18.10 11.22
N VAL A 254 -5.44 -18.04 10.60
CA VAL A 254 -4.61 -19.20 10.27
C VAL A 254 -3.94 -19.72 11.53
N ARG A 255 -4.17 -21.01 11.84
CA ARG A 255 -3.60 -21.72 12.98
C ARG A 255 -2.35 -22.53 12.60
N PRO A 256 -1.53 -22.95 13.58
CA PRO A 256 -0.46 -23.89 13.33
C PRO A 256 -0.99 -25.21 12.73
N GLY A 257 -0.50 -25.58 11.56
CA GLY A 257 -0.92 -26.78 10.83
C GLY A 257 -1.94 -26.55 9.71
N ASP A 258 -2.59 -25.38 9.69
CA ASP A 258 -3.54 -25.05 8.62
C ASP A 258 -2.81 -24.93 7.28
N GLY A 259 -3.29 -25.69 6.30
CA GLY A 259 -2.85 -25.63 4.91
C GLY A 259 -3.77 -24.76 4.06
N LEU A 260 -3.46 -24.66 2.76
CA LEU A 260 -4.28 -23.91 1.81
C LEU A 260 -5.74 -24.38 1.80
N ALA A 261 -5.98 -25.70 1.80
CA ALA A 261 -7.33 -26.26 1.78
C ALA A 261 -8.21 -25.78 2.95
N GLU A 262 -7.62 -25.68 4.15
CA GLU A 262 -8.34 -25.24 5.35
C GLU A 262 -8.65 -23.75 5.30
N VAL A 263 -7.69 -22.93 4.85
CA VAL A 263 -7.88 -21.49 4.65
C VAL A 263 -8.94 -21.23 3.58
N THR A 264 -8.91 -21.99 2.47
CA THR A 264 -9.92 -21.89 1.41
C THR A 264 -11.30 -22.30 1.91
N ARG A 265 -11.42 -23.38 2.71
CA ARG A 265 -12.69 -23.79 3.32
C ARG A 265 -13.28 -22.68 4.20
N MET A 266 -12.47 -22.09 5.08
CA MET A 266 -12.90 -20.97 5.93
C MET A 266 -13.32 -19.74 5.10
N ALA A 267 -12.62 -19.45 4.00
CA ALA A 267 -12.99 -18.37 3.09
C ALA A 267 -14.33 -18.65 2.40
N SER A 268 -14.54 -19.86 1.88
CA SER A 268 -15.78 -20.27 1.24
C SER A 268 -16.97 -20.18 2.20
N GLU A 269 -16.82 -20.65 3.44
CA GLU A 269 -17.90 -20.56 4.45
C GLU A 269 -18.30 -19.11 4.77
N ILE A 270 -17.36 -18.18 4.70
CA ILE A 270 -17.68 -16.75 4.84
C ILE A 270 -18.41 -16.28 3.59
N ILE A 271 -17.88 -16.57 2.40
CA ILE A 271 -18.47 -16.12 1.14
C ILE A 271 -19.91 -16.63 0.99
N ASP A 272 -20.15 -17.92 1.24
CA ASP A 272 -21.47 -18.54 1.14
C ASP A 272 -22.50 -17.98 2.14
N ARG A 273 -22.04 -17.37 3.25
CA ARG A 273 -22.91 -16.73 4.23
C ARG A 273 -23.29 -15.31 3.84
N GLU A 274 -22.42 -14.60 3.14
CA GLU A 274 -22.63 -13.20 2.75
C GLU A 274 -23.27 -13.04 1.36
N LEU A 275 -23.32 -14.12 0.55
CA LEU A 275 -24.08 -14.20 -0.72
C LEU A 275 -25.55 -14.55 -0.49
#